data_AF-A0A7C1S9P7-F1
#
_entry.id   AF-A0A7C1S9P7-F1
#
_cell.length_a   1.000
_cell.length_b   1.000
_cell.length_c   1.000
_cell.angle_alpha   90.00
_cell.angle_beta   90.00
_cell.angle_gamma   90.00
#
_symmetry.space_group_name_H-M   'P 1'
#
loop_
_entity.id
_entity.type
_entity.pdbx_description
1 polymer ?
#
loop_
_entity_poly.entity_id
_entity_poly.type
_entity_poly.pdbx_seq_one_letter_code
_entity_poly.pdbx_strand_id
1 'polypeptide(L)'
;MSGHSHWATIKRQKQAQDVKRGKIFSKLVREISVAARKGSPDPDANPTLRSAIDKAQSYNMPKDNIERAIGAASSAVDLQEGTYEGYGPSGTAFMVKVVTDNKNRTLSEVRRIFDSHGGKLGEAGSAAYVFSDPEKPAFTVPIADHKEAERVLDLANALDEHDDVSDIYSNFDIPENLMHSQNHEDSRN
;
A
#
# COMPACT_ATOMS: atom_id res chain seq x y z
N MET A 1 10.08 18.34 -5.19
CA MET A 1 9.55 18.16 -3.83
C MET A 1 8.94 16.77 -3.73
N SER A 2 9.71 15.82 -3.21
CA SER A 2 9.39 14.38 -3.14
C SER A 2 8.67 14.08 -1.84
N GLY A 3 7.36 14.31 -1.81
CA GLY A 3 6.49 13.94 -0.69
C GLY A 3 5.80 12.61 -0.96
N HIS A 4 6.58 11.55 -1.17
CA HIS A 4 6.06 10.20 -1.23
C HIS A 4 6.39 9.53 0.10
N SER A 5 5.46 8.72 0.63
CA SER A 5 5.74 7.89 1.79
C SER A 5 6.99 7.06 1.50
N HIS A 6 7.88 6.95 2.48
CA HIS A 6 9.17 6.29 2.31
C HIS A 6 8.99 4.85 1.78
N TRP A 7 7.90 4.19 2.20
CA TRP A 7 7.43 2.93 1.65
C TRP A 7 7.12 2.94 0.14
N ALA A 8 6.46 3.98 -0.39
CA ALA A 8 6.16 4.09 -1.82
C ALA A 8 7.44 4.14 -2.67
N THR A 9 8.52 4.76 -2.17
CA THR A 9 9.84 4.76 -2.81
C THR A 9 10.47 3.36 -2.79
N ILE A 10 10.47 2.69 -1.63
CA ILE A 10 11.02 1.34 -1.45
C ILE A 10 10.26 0.32 -2.32
N LYS A 11 8.94 0.42 -2.35
CA LYS A 11 8.05 -0.43 -3.16
C LYS A 11 8.40 -0.32 -4.64
N ARG A 12 8.59 0.88 -5.18
CA ARG A 12 8.99 1.09 -6.58
C ARG A 12 10.34 0.44 -6.92
N GLN A 13 11.31 0.45 -6.00
CA GLN A 13 12.60 -0.19 -6.19
C GLN A 13 12.51 -1.74 -6.14
N LYS A 14 11.66 -2.30 -5.28
CA LYS A 14 11.53 -3.76 -5.05
C LYS A 14 10.68 -4.52 -6.09
N GLN A 15 9.97 -3.84 -6.99
CA GLN A 15 8.95 -4.45 -7.86
C GLN A 15 9.46 -5.10 -9.16
N ALA A 16 10.77 -5.21 -9.36
CA ALA A 16 11.38 -5.79 -10.56
C ALA A 16 11.15 -7.32 -10.77
N GLN A 17 10.20 -7.95 -10.07
CA GLN A 17 9.90 -9.39 -10.20
C GLN A 17 8.51 -9.62 -10.83
N ASP A 18 8.42 -10.36 -11.93
CA ASP A 18 7.19 -10.55 -12.73
C ASP A 18 5.99 -11.09 -11.92
N VAL A 19 6.22 -11.92 -10.90
CA VAL A 19 5.17 -12.43 -10.00
C VAL A 19 4.47 -11.30 -9.23
N LYS A 20 5.23 -10.27 -8.81
CA LYS A 20 4.68 -9.11 -8.11
C LYS A 20 3.84 -8.23 -9.05
N ARG A 21 4.18 -8.20 -10.34
CA ARG A 21 3.48 -7.37 -11.34
C ARG A 21 2.04 -7.84 -11.59
N GLY A 22 1.80 -9.15 -11.67
CA GLY A 22 0.45 -9.70 -11.79
C GLY A 22 -0.46 -9.30 -10.61
N LYS A 23 0.08 -9.37 -9.40
CA LYS A 23 -0.63 -8.96 -8.17
C LYS A 23 -0.95 -7.47 -8.14
N ILE A 24 0.03 -6.63 -8.51
CA ILE A 24 -0.16 -5.18 -8.64
C ILE A 24 -1.27 -4.88 -9.64
N PHE A 25 -1.29 -5.55 -10.79
CA PHE A 25 -2.33 -5.36 -11.78
C PHE A 25 -3.70 -5.75 -11.27
N SER A 26 -3.83 -6.88 -10.56
CA SER A 26 -5.10 -7.28 -9.93
C SER A 26 -5.61 -6.23 -8.94
N LYS A 27 -4.72 -5.62 -8.13
CA LYS A 27 -5.08 -4.54 -7.19
C LYS A 27 -5.54 -3.28 -7.92
N LEU A 28 -4.81 -2.85 -8.94
CA LEU A 28 -5.14 -1.68 -9.74
C LEU A 28 -6.46 -1.84 -10.52
N VAL A 29 -6.75 -3.05 -11.01
CA VAL A 29 -8.04 -3.35 -11.65
C VAL A 29 -9.18 -3.13 -10.67
N ARG A 30 -9.07 -3.63 -9.43
CA ARG A 30 -10.09 -3.41 -8.39
C ARG A 30 -10.28 -1.91 -8.10
N GLU A 31 -9.18 -1.16 -7.97
CA GLU A 31 -9.20 0.28 -7.71
C GLU A 31 -9.88 1.06 -8.85
N ILE A 32 -9.53 0.77 -10.11
CA ILE A 32 -10.17 1.36 -11.30
C ILE A 32 -11.66 1.03 -11.35
N SER A 33 -12.03 -0.24 -11.16
CA SER A 33 -13.44 -0.66 -11.20
C SER A 33 -14.28 0.00 -10.12
N VAL A 34 -13.75 0.18 -8.90
CA VAL A 34 -14.44 0.88 -7.82
C VAL A 34 -14.57 2.38 -8.13
N ALA A 35 -13.50 3.03 -8.61
CA ALA A 35 -13.54 4.44 -8.97
C ALA A 35 -14.55 4.73 -10.09
N ALA A 36 -14.57 3.90 -11.13
CA ALA A 36 -15.53 3.99 -12.23
C ALA A 36 -16.98 3.71 -11.79
N ARG A 37 -17.19 2.82 -10.81
CA ARG A 37 -18.54 2.51 -10.27
C ARG A 37 -19.09 3.63 -9.38
N LYS A 38 -18.24 4.27 -8.55
CA LYS A 38 -18.65 5.33 -7.63
C LYS A 38 -18.92 6.67 -8.31
N GLY A 39 -18.28 6.93 -9.45
CA GLY A 39 -18.42 8.15 -10.22
C GLY A 39 -18.85 7.88 -11.66
N SER A 40 -18.46 8.77 -12.56
CA SER A 40 -18.60 8.53 -14.00
C SER A 40 -17.56 7.49 -14.46
N PRO A 41 -17.89 6.57 -15.39
CA PRO A 41 -16.90 5.73 -16.05
C PRO A 41 -16.02 6.52 -17.05
N ASP A 42 -16.34 7.79 -17.29
CA ASP A 42 -15.51 8.72 -18.07
C ASP A 42 -14.39 9.33 -17.18
N PRO A 43 -13.10 9.07 -17.47
CA PRO A 43 -11.97 9.67 -16.74
C PRO A 43 -11.97 11.19 -16.73
N ASP A 44 -12.54 11.82 -17.77
CA ASP A 44 -12.59 13.27 -17.84
C ASP A 44 -13.58 13.89 -16.85
N ALA A 45 -14.64 13.15 -16.54
CA ALA A 45 -15.67 13.53 -15.57
C ALA A 45 -15.46 12.89 -14.17
N ASN A 46 -14.40 12.12 -13.96
CA ASN A 46 -14.14 11.42 -12.69
C ASN A 46 -12.67 11.55 -12.26
N PRO A 47 -12.33 12.53 -11.40
CA PRO A 47 -10.96 12.73 -10.91
C PRO A 47 -10.38 11.52 -10.18
N THR A 48 -11.19 10.77 -9.43
CA THR A 48 -10.74 9.56 -8.72
C THR A 48 -10.34 8.47 -9.71
N LEU A 49 -11.13 8.28 -10.76
CA LEU A 49 -10.81 7.34 -11.84
C LEU A 49 -9.53 7.77 -12.57
N ARG A 50 -9.35 9.06 -12.85
CA ARG A 50 -8.13 9.59 -13.46
C ARG A 50 -6.89 9.24 -12.64
N SER A 51 -6.91 9.52 -11.33
CA SER A 51 -5.80 9.17 -10.43
C SER A 51 -5.50 7.66 -10.42
N ALA A 52 -6.52 6.81 -10.43
CA ALA A 52 -6.36 5.35 -10.49
C ALA A 52 -5.73 4.90 -11.83
N ILE A 53 -6.12 5.52 -12.95
CA ILE A 53 -5.56 5.28 -14.28
C ILE A 53 -4.09 5.72 -14.33
N ASP A 54 -3.77 6.92 -13.86
CA ASP A 54 -2.41 7.46 -13.84
C ASP A 54 -1.49 6.56 -13.01
N LYS A 55 -1.99 6.09 -11.85
CA LYS A 55 -1.30 5.12 -11.01
C LYS A 55 -1.06 3.81 -11.77
N ALA A 56 -2.05 3.26 -12.46
CA ALA A 56 -1.90 2.03 -13.23
C ALA A 56 -0.90 2.16 -14.39
N GLN A 57 -0.92 3.30 -15.08
CA GLN A 57 0.04 3.62 -16.13
C GLN A 57 1.47 3.74 -15.58
N SER A 58 1.66 4.27 -14.37
CA SER A 58 2.98 4.33 -13.73
C SER A 58 3.60 2.95 -13.47
N TYR A 59 2.78 1.89 -13.38
CA TYR A 59 3.21 0.49 -13.31
C TYR A 59 3.26 -0.21 -14.67
N ASN A 60 3.17 0.55 -15.76
CA ASN A 60 3.17 0.06 -17.13
C ASN A 60 2.06 -0.98 -17.38
N MET A 61 0.85 -0.75 -16.86
CA MET A 61 -0.32 -1.55 -17.17
C MET A 61 -0.76 -1.33 -18.63
N PRO A 62 -1.01 -2.40 -19.43
CA PRO A 62 -1.54 -2.26 -20.78
C PRO A 62 -2.88 -1.53 -20.82
N LYS A 63 -3.06 -0.66 -21.82
CA LYS A 63 -4.27 0.15 -21.99
C LYS A 63 -5.55 -0.70 -22.03
N ASP A 64 -5.52 -1.82 -22.74
CA ASP A 64 -6.65 -2.75 -22.86
C ASP A 64 -7.11 -3.31 -21.50
N ASN A 65 -6.19 -3.48 -20.54
CA ASN A 65 -6.53 -3.92 -19.19
C ASN A 65 -7.25 -2.81 -18.40
N ILE A 66 -6.83 -1.56 -18.58
CA ILE A 66 -7.46 -0.39 -17.97
C ILE A 66 -8.87 -0.21 -18.54
N GLU A 67 -9.02 -0.23 -19.87
CA GLU A 67 -10.32 -0.10 -20.54
C GLU A 67 -11.29 -1.21 -20.11
N ARG A 68 -10.80 -2.45 -19.99
CA ARG A 68 -11.58 -3.58 -19.48
C ARG A 68 -12.01 -3.37 -18.02
N ALA A 69 -11.13 -2.86 -17.16
CA ALA A 69 -11.44 -2.59 -15.76
C ALA A 69 -12.52 -1.50 -15.59
N ILE A 70 -12.49 -0.46 -16.45
CA ILE A 70 -13.53 0.58 -16.51
C ILE A 70 -14.86 -0.03 -16.97
N GLY A 71 -14.85 -0.82 -18.05
CA GLY A 71 -16.07 -1.45 -18.59
C GLY A 71 -16.70 -2.48 -17.65
N ALA A 72 -15.89 -3.17 -16.84
CA ALA A 72 -16.36 -4.18 -15.89
C ALA A 72 -17.03 -3.58 -14.63
N ALA A 73 -16.93 -2.26 -14.41
CA ALA A 73 -17.40 -1.58 -13.20
C ALA A 73 -18.91 -1.78 -12.93
N SER A 74 -19.72 -1.98 -13.96
CA SER A 74 -21.16 -2.26 -13.87
C SER A 74 -21.49 -3.69 -13.43
N SER A 75 -20.52 -4.61 -13.53
CA SER A 75 -20.67 -6.06 -13.29
C SER A 75 -19.77 -6.58 -12.15
N ALA A 76 -18.99 -5.70 -11.53
CA ALA A 76 -18.09 -6.06 -10.45
C ALA A 76 -18.87 -6.53 -9.20
N VAL A 77 -18.34 -7.55 -8.53
CA VAL A 77 -18.69 -7.97 -7.16
C VAL A 77 -18.79 -6.72 -6.28
N ASP A 78 -19.64 -6.74 -5.23
CA ASP A 78 -19.86 -5.57 -4.37
C ASP A 78 -18.63 -5.20 -3.53
N LEU A 79 -17.63 -4.62 -4.21
CA LEU A 79 -16.37 -4.19 -3.66
C LEU A 79 -16.59 -2.92 -2.84
N GLN A 80 -16.04 -2.94 -1.65
CA GLN A 80 -16.14 -1.89 -0.66
C GLN A 80 -14.75 -1.40 -0.32
N GLU A 81 -14.63 -0.08 -0.19
CA GLU A 81 -13.40 0.55 0.29
C GLU A 81 -13.43 0.66 1.82
N GLY A 82 -12.24 0.59 2.40
CA GLY A 82 -12.02 0.80 3.82
C GLY A 82 -10.62 1.35 4.09
N THR A 83 -10.48 1.97 5.26
CA THR A 83 -9.18 2.38 5.79
C THR A 83 -9.04 1.75 7.16
N TYR A 84 -7.90 1.10 7.38
CA TYR A 84 -7.50 0.61 8.69
C TYR A 84 -6.26 1.35 9.15
N GLU A 85 -6.18 1.59 10.45
CA GLU A 85 -5.10 2.35 11.07
C GLU A 85 -4.48 1.50 12.17
N GLY A 86 -3.17 1.62 12.37
CA GLY A 86 -2.47 0.86 13.38
C GLY A 86 -1.06 1.36 13.60
N TYR A 87 -0.41 0.75 14.58
CA TYR A 87 0.98 1.05 14.93
C TYR A 87 1.81 -0.21 14.82
N GLY A 88 2.94 -0.12 14.13
CA GLY A 88 3.91 -1.19 13.98
C GLY A 88 5.04 -1.11 15.01
N PRO A 89 6.11 -1.89 14.78
CA PRO A 89 7.34 -1.81 15.57
C PRO A 89 7.85 -0.38 15.69
N SER A 90 8.52 -0.09 16.80
CA SER A 90 9.05 1.24 17.11
C SER A 90 8.00 2.38 17.11
N GLY A 91 6.70 2.06 17.24
CA GLY A 91 5.63 3.05 17.28
C GLY A 91 5.35 3.72 15.93
N THR A 92 5.80 3.12 14.84
CA THR A 92 5.57 3.61 13.48
C THR A 92 4.09 3.53 13.14
N ALA A 93 3.50 4.64 12.72
CA ALA A 93 2.09 4.68 12.33
C ALA A 93 1.91 4.09 10.92
N PHE A 94 0.82 3.37 10.73
CA PHE A 94 0.41 2.80 9.45
C PHE A 94 -1.05 3.14 9.16
N MET A 95 -1.30 3.53 7.92
CA MET A 95 -2.64 3.65 7.34
C MET A 95 -2.72 2.73 6.13
N VAL A 96 -3.66 1.79 6.17
CA VAL A 96 -3.83 0.71 5.19
C VAL A 96 -5.16 0.93 4.48
N LYS A 97 -5.11 1.28 3.20
CA LYS A 97 -6.30 1.35 2.35
C LYS A 97 -6.60 -0.04 1.80
N VAL A 98 -7.87 -0.41 1.84
CA VAL A 98 -8.34 -1.71 1.35
C VAL A 98 -9.49 -1.55 0.37
N VAL A 99 -9.55 -2.47 -0.59
CA VAL A 99 -10.68 -2.70 -1.50
C VAL A 99 -11.05 -4.17 -1.40
N THR A 100 -12.25 -4.47 -0.89
CA THR A 100 -12.63 -5.83 -0.53
C THR A 100 -14.12 -6.09 -0.72
N ASP A 101 -14.48 -7.33 -1.02
CA ASP A 101 -15.87 -7.82 -1.00
C ASP A 101 -16.34 -8.24 0.41
N ASN A 102 -15.42 -8.36 1.37
CA ASN A 102 -15.73 -8.82 2.72
C ASN A 102 -14.90 -8.09 3.79
N LYS A 103 -15.49 -7.03 4.36
CA LYS A 103 -14.86 -6.20 5.41
C LYS A 103 -14.42 -7.00 6.64
N ASN A 104 -15.20 -7.99 7.07
CA ASN A 104 -14.91 -8.72 8.30
C ASN A 104 -13.73 -9.67 8.12
N ARG A 105 -13.66 -10.35 6.96
CA ARG A 105 -12.50 -11.18 6.59
C ARG A 105 -11.24 -10.31 6.55
N THR A 106 -11.27 -9.25 5.75
CA THR A 106 -10.10 -8.38 5.53
C THR A 106 -9.65 -7.71 6.82
N LEU A 107 -10.57 -7.23 7.67
CA LEU A 107 -10.22 -6.67 8.99
C LEU A 107 -9.49 -7.70 9.86
N SER A 108 -9.95 -8.95 9.85
CA SER A 108 -9.38 -10.03 10.67
C SER A 108 -7.99 -10.45 10.18
N GLU A 109 -7.81 -10.52 8.86
CA GLU A 109 -6.53 -10.84 8.22
C GLU A 109 -5.50 -9.71 8.41
N VAL A 110 -5.90 -8.44 8.19
CA VAL A 110 -5.04 -7.28 8.45
C VAL A 110 -4.64 -7.21 9.92
N ARG A 111 -5.58 -7.42 10.86
CA ARG A 111 -5.26 -7.48 12.29
C ARG A 111 -4.21 -8.55 12.60
N ARG A 112 -4.38 -9.76 12.05
CA ARG A 112 -3.43 -10.86 12.22
C ARG A 112 -2.04 -10.52 11.66
N ILE A 113 -1.97 -9.79 10.54
CA ILE A 113 -0.68 -9.32 9.99
C ILE A 113 0.00 -8.37 10.99
N PHE A 114 -0.71 -7.37 11.53
CA PHE A 114 -0.15 -6.50 12.58
C PHE A 114 0.35 -7.31 13.78
N ASP A 115 -0.50 -8.18 14.33
CA ASP A 115 -0.18 -8.95 15.55
C ASP A 115 1.05 -9.86 15.36
N SER A 116 1.20 -10.46 14.18
CA SER A 116 2.33 -11.35 13.85
C SER A 116 3.65 -10.62 13.57
N HIS A 117 3.61 -9.32 13.28
CA HIS A 117 4.80 -8.52 12.94
C HIS A 117 5.09 -7.45 14.00
N GLY A 118 4.68 -7.66 15.25
CA GLY A 118 5.01 -6.78 16.37
C GLY A 118 4.29 -5.43 16.34
N GLY A 119 3.17 -5.36 15.64
CA GLY A 119 2.27 -4.21 15.61
C GLY A 119 0.92 -4.50 16.26
N LYS A 120 0.04 -3.50 16.23
CA LYS A 120 -1.34 -3.60 16.67
C LYS A 120 -2.25 -2.76 15.79
N LEU A 121 -3.35 -3.36 15.35
CA LEU A 121 -4.41 -2.63 14.68
C LEU A 121 -5.15 -1.74 15.69
N GLY A 122 -5.29 -0.46 15.36
CA GLY A 122 -6.02 0.51 16.14
C GLY A 122 -7.48 0.64 15.72
N GLU A 123 -8.20 1.51 16.42
CA GLU A 123 -9.54 1.95 16.02
C GLU A 123 -9.43 3.03 14.93
N ALA A 124 -10.55 3.32 14.27
CA ALA A 124 -10.62 4.39 13.29
C ALA A 124 -10.25 5.74 13.95
N GLY A 125 -9.35 6.50 13.31
CA GLY A 125 -8.83 7.76 13.84
C GLY A 125 -7.61 7.62 14.77
N SER A 126 -7.17 6.41 15.10
CA SER A 126 -6.02 6.19 15.98
C SER A 126 -4.69 6.71 15.43
N ALA A 127 -4.54 6.83 14.11
CA ALA A 127 -3.36 7.36 13.42
C ALA A 127 -3.70 8.45 12.39
N ALA A 128 -4.98 8.79 12.19
CA ALA A 128 -5.42 9.77 11.19
C ALA A 128 -4.74 11.15 11.30
N TYR A 129 -4.38 11.58 12.52
CA TYR A 129 -3.65 12.84 12.74
C TYR A 129 -2.24 12.85 12.13
N VAL A 130 -1.66 11.68 11.87
CA VAL A 130 -0.36 11.52 11.19
C VAL A 130 -0.51 11.71 9.67
N PHE A 131 -1.68 11.38 9.11
CA PHE A 131 -1.89 11.25 7.66
C PHE A 131 -2.93 12.24 7.11
N SER A 132 -2.90 13.49 7.57
CA SER A 132 -3.73 14.56 6.99
C SER A 132 -3.52 14.69 5.48
N ASP A 133 -2.29 14.47 5.01
CA ASP A 133 -1.95 14.07 3.65
C ASP A 133 -1.35 12.64 3.72
N PRO A 134 -2.02 11.61 3.16
CA PRO A 134 -1.51 10.24 3.15
C PRO A 134 -0.07 10.11 2.61
N GLU A 135 0.28 10.89 1.59
CA GLU A 135 1.60 10.80 0.96
C GLU A 135 2.68 11.57 1.73
N LYS A 136 2.27 12.50 2.59
CA LYS A 136 3.16 13.37 3.38
C LYS A 136 2.75 13.31 4.86
N PRO A 137 3.26 12.33 5.62
CA PRO A 137 2.93 12.24 7.03
C PRO A 137 3.35 13.53 7.75
N ALA A 138 2.56 13.94 8.75
CA ALA A 138 2.76 15.19 9.50
C ALA A 138 4.11 15.24 10.23
N PHE A 139 4.64 14.09 10.62
CA PHE A 139 5.97 13.89 11.20
C PHE A 139 6.43 12.46 10.90
N THR A 140 7.74 12.23 11.00
CA THR A 140 8.34 10.90 10.80
C THR A 140 8.91 10.32 12.08
N VAL A 141 9.06 8.99 12.10
CA VAL A 141 9.72 8.22 13.16
C VAL A 141 11.04 7.68 12.61
N PRO A 142 12.19 8.19 13.06
CA PRO A 142 13.48 7.71 12.60
C PRO A 142 13.78 6.32 13.15
N ILE A 143 14.18 5.40 12.27
CA ILE A 143 14.56 4.03 12.63
C ILE A 143 16.05 3.85 12.30
N ALA A 144 16.88 3.85 13.35
CA ALA A 144 18.34 3.79 13.22
C ALA A 144 18.93 2.39 13.48
N ASP A 145 18.14 1.47 14.04
CA ASP A 145 18.55 0.09 14.29
C ASP A 145 18.14 -0.82 13.14
N HIS A 146 19.06 -1.69 12.71
CA HIS A 146 18.83 -2.60 11.59
C HIS A 146 17.71 -3.61 11.88
N LYS A 147 17.65 -4.18 13.09
CA LYS A 147 16.64 -5.19 13.43
C LYS A 147 15.25 -4.57 13.49
N GLU A 148 15.14 -3.35 14.02
CA GLU A 148 13.88 -2.62 14.02
C GLU A 148 13.47 -2.20 12.60
N ALA A 149 14.42 -1.76 11.75
CA ALA A 149 14.14 -1.47 10.34
C ALA A 149 13.60 -2.71 9.59
N GLU A 150 14.23 -3.86 9.79
CA GLU A 150 13.78 -5.15 9.22
C GLU A 150 12.33 -5.46 9.65
N ARG A 151 12.02 -5.38 10.95
CA ARG A 151 10.67 -5.63 11.47
C ARG A 151 9.61 -4.69 10.89
N VAL A 152 9.91 -3.39 10.80
CA VAL A 152 8.99 -2.40 10.22
C VAL A 152 8.76 -2.70 8.73
N LEU A 153 9.81 -3.04 8.00
CA LEU A 153 9.73 -3.38 6.58
C LEU A 153 8.99 -4.71 6.35
N ASP A 154 9.15 -5.69 7.22
CA ASP A 154 8.44 -6.97 7.15
C ASP A 154 6.93 -6.79 7.34
N LEU A 155 6.51 -5.99 8.32
CA LEU A 155 5.10 -5.62 8.47
C LEU A 155 4.56 -4.95 7.20
N ALA A 156 5.31 -3.99 6.64
CA ALA A 156 4.91 -3.27 5.43
C ALA A 156 4.82 -4.21 4.21
N ASN A 157 5.78 -5.14 4.05
CA ASN A 157 5.78 -6.16 3.00
C ASN A 157 4.55 -7.07 3.15
N ALA A 158 4.29 -7.61 4.35
CA ALA A 158 3.19 -8.52 4.60
C ALA A 158 1.82 -7.89 4.35
N LEU A 159 1.65 -6.61 4.72
CA LEU A 159 0.45 -5.84 4.37
C LEU A 159 0.36 -5.65 2.85
N ASP A 160 1.45 -5.34 2.15
CA ASP A 160 1.44 -5.12 0.69
C ASP A 160 1.20 -6.41 -0.09
N GLU A 161 1.51 -7.55 0.51
CA GLU A 161 1.18 -8.87 -0.01
C GLU A 161 -0.27 -9.28 0.27
N HIS A 162 -1.06 -8.50 0.99
CA HIS A 162 -2.48 -8.84 1.14
C HIS A 162 -3.27 -8.43 -0.11
N ASP A 163 -4.13 -9.31 -0.63
CA ASP A 163 -4.82 -9.08 -1.92
C ASP A 163 -5.85 -7.94 -1.88
N ASP A 164 -6.48 -7.73 -0.72
CA ASP A 164 -7.43 -6.64 -0.50
C ASP A 164 -6.76 -5.30 -0.16
N VAL A 165 -5.44 -5.27 0.11
CA VAL A 165 -4.72 -4.03 0.42
C VAL A 165 -4.36 -3.31 -0.88
N SER A 166 -4.89 -2.11 -1.09
CA SER A 166 -4.60 -1.28 -2.25
C SER A 166 -3.35 -0.42 -2.04
N ASP A 167 -3.28 0.28 -0.91
CA ASP A 167 -2.17 1.16 -0.54
C ASP A 167 -1.83 1.08 0.94
N ILE A 168 -0.56 1.37 1.23
CA ILE A 168 -0.04 1.49 2.58
C ILE A 168 0.70 2.81 2.67
N TYR A 169 0.41 3.55 3.73
CA TYR A 169 1.11 4.75 4.12
C TYR A 169 1.67 4.53 5.51
N SER A 170 2.87 5.05 5.73
CA SER A 170 3.57 4.94 7.00
C SER A 170 4.39 6.19 7.25
N ASN A 171 4.76 6.41 8.50
CA ASN A 171 5.60 7.54 8.89
C ASN A 171 7.01 7.15 9.33
N PHE A 172 7.44 5.91 9.08
CA PHE A 172 8.83 5.53 9.34
C PHE A 172 9.80 6.26 8.40
N ASP A 173 10.99 6.53 8.91
CA ASP A 173 12.12 7.07 8.16
C ASP A 173 13.34 6.17 8.41
N ILE A 174 13.71 5.39 7.40
CA ILE A 174 14.78 4.40 7.48
C ILE A 174 15.93 4.90 6.61
N PRO A 175 17.13 5.14 7.14
CA PRO A 175 18.30 5.45 6.34
C PRO A 175 18.54 4.41 5.22
N GLU A 176 18.86 4.84 4.00
CA GLU A 176 19.04 3.93 2.84
C GLU A 176 20.08 2.82 3.08
N ASN A 177 21.10 3.10 3.90
CA ASN A 177 22.13 2.13 4.27
C ASN A 177 21.60 0.97 5.13
N LEU A 178 20.43 1.13 5.76
CA LEU A 178 19.76 0.07 6.52
C LEU A 178 18.71 -0.68 5.69
N MET A 179 18.41 -0.23 4.45
CA MET A 179 17.45 -0.89 3.57
C MET A 179 18.05 -2.00 2.71
N HIS A 180 19.33 -1.87 2.39
CA HIS A 180 20.07 -2.89 1.66
C HIS A 180 20.69 -3.81 2.69
N SER A 181 20.14 -5.02 2.82
CA SER A 181 20.87 -6.14 3.38
C SER A 181 22.20 -6.24 2.64
N GLN A 182 23.30 -5.85 3.29
CA GLN A 182 24.61 -6.00 2.68
C GLN A 182 24.89 -7.49 2.53
N ASN A 183 24.82 -7.97 1.28
CA ASN A 183 25.58 -9.14 0.82
C ASN A 183 27.09 -8.81 0.84
N HIS A 184 27.65 -8.45 1.99
CA HIS A 184 29.08 -8.23 2.17
C HIS A 184 29.52 -8.69 3.56
N GLU A 185 29.40 -9.99 3.84
CA GLU A 185 30.21 -10.64 4.87
C GLU A 185 31.12 -11.78 4.37
N ASP A 186 31.13 -12.15 3.09
CA ASP A 186 31.97 -13.25 2.59
C ASP A 186 33.15 -12.80 1.69
N SER A 187 33.98 -11.88 2.16
CA SER A 187 35.29 -11.64 1.52
C SER A 187 36.42 -11.38 2.50
N ARG A 188 36.45 -12.15 3.60
CA ARG A 188 37.65 -12.33 4.43
C ARG A 188 37.80 -13.79 4.83
N ASN A 189 38.39 -14.58 3.94
CA ASN A 189 39.54 -15.43 4.27
C ASN A 189 40.28 -15.84 3.00
#